data_AF-T1ALB0-F1
#
_entry.id   AF-T1ALB0-F1
#
_cell.length_a   1.000
_cell.length_b   1.000
_cell.length_c   1.000
_cell.angle_alpha   90.00
_cell.angle_beta   90.00
_cell.angle_gamma   90.00
#
_symmetry.space_group_name_H-M   'P 1'
#
loop_
_entity.id
_entity.type
_entity.pdbx_description
1 polymer ?
#
loop_
_entity_poly.entity_id
_entity_poly.type
_entity_poly.pdbx_seq_one_letter_code
_entity_poly.pdbx_strand_id
1 'polypeptide(L)' 'ASAVVLNVTTTNTTAASYLTLYPAGVPQPLASNLNWLTGQTVSNLVVVPLGTGGAINIYNYLGSTAVVVDLEGYYTS' A
#
# COMPACT_ATOMS: atom_id res chain seq x y z
N ALA A 1 -14.27 -11.51 0.04
CA ALA A 1 -13.42 -10.95 -1.02
C ALA A 1 -12.08 -11.66 -1.01
N SER A 2 -11.49 -11.96 -2.17
CA SER A 2 -10.16 -12.57 -2.31
C SER A 2 -9.05 -11.52 -2.49
N ALA A 3 -9.39 -10.37 -3.07
CA ALA A 3 -8.49 -9.22 -3.22
C ALA A 3 -9.28 -7.90 -3.24
N VAL A 4 -8.59 -6.79 -2.99
CA VAL A 4 -9.13 -5.43 -3.08
C VAL A 4 -8.35 -4.62 -4.11
N VAL A 5 -9.05 -3.70 -4.77
CA VAL A 5 -8.48 -2.69 -5.66
C VAL A 5 -8.50 -1.37 -4.90
N LEU A 6 -7.32 -0.79 -4.70
CA LEU A 6 -7.14 0.40 -3.87
C LEU A 6 -6.45 1.48 -4.68
N ASN A 7 -6.96 2.71 -4.65
CA ASN A 7 -6.12 3.86 -4.96
C ASN A 7 -5.42 4.29 -3.67
N VAL A 8 -4.09 4.16 -3.66
CA VAL A 8 -3.26 4.46 -2.50
C VAL A 8 -2.50 5.74 -2.78
N THR A 9 -2.53 6.68 -1.85
CA THR A 9 -1.82 7.95 -1.97
C THR A 9 -0.93 8.17 -0.76
N THR A 10 0.34 8.52 -0.99
CA THR A 10 1.24 9.00 0.05
C THR A 10 1.33 10.52 0.00
N THR A 11 1.36 11.18 1.15
CA THR A 11 1.51 12.63 1.26
C THR A 11 2.23 13.00 2.56
N ASN A 12 2.67 14.25 2.70
CA ASN A 12 3.47 14.72 3.83
C ASN A 12 4.71 13.83 4.09
N THR A 13 5.39 13.42 3.01
CA THR A 13 6.51 12.48 3.06
C THR A 13 7.78 13.16 3.60
N THR A 14 8.42 12.55 4.61
CA THR A 14 9.61 13.13 5.28
C THR A 14 10.95 12.63 4.75
N ALA A 15 10.95 11.57 3.94
CA ALA A 15 12.13 11.02 3.26
C ALA A 15 11.73 10.38 1.93
N ALA A 16 12.69 10.24 1.01
CA ALA A 16 12.54 9.36 -0.15
C ALA A 16 12.38 7.91 0.33
N SER A 17 11.31 7.25 -0.13
CA SER A 17 10.92 5.94 0.39
C SER A 17 9.98 5.24 -0.59
N TYR A 18 9.46 4.10 -0.17
CA TYR A 18 8.45 3.34 -0.89
C TYR A 18 7.46 2.66 0.07
N LEU A 19 6.29 2.32 -0.48
CA LEU A 19 5.32 1.43 0.17
C LEU A 19 5.38 0.03 -0.44
N THR A 20 5.24 -0.99 0.41
CA THR A 20 4.91 -2.36 0.02
C THR A 20 3.55 -2.72 0.62
N LEU A 21 2.59 -3.08 -0.22
CA LEU A 21 1.27 -3.54 0.16
C LEU A 21 1.17 -5.05 -0.06
N TYR A 22 0.75 -5.78 0.97
CA TYR A 22 0.75 -7.24 0.93
C TYR A 22 -0.31 -7.85 1.87
N PRO A 23 -0.72 -9.11 1.68
CA PRO A 23 -1.74 -9.73 2.49
C PRO A 23 -1.29 -9.88 3.96
N ALA A 24 -2.19 -9.64 4.91
CA ALA A 24 -1.90 -9.87 6.31
C ALA A 24 -1.58 -11.36 6.57
N GLY A 25 -0.61 -11.63 7.46
CA GLY A 25 -0.16 -13.00 7.75
C GLY A 25 0.81 -13.60 6.72
N VAL A 26 1.15 -12.87 5.65
CA VAL A 26 2.21 -13.25 4.70
C VAL A 26 3.49 -12.46 5.04
N PRO A 27 4.70 -13.07 4.93
CA PRO A 27 5.94 -12.33 5.05
C PRO A 27 6.01 -11.16 4.07
N GLN A 28 6.56 -10.03 4.50
CA GLN A 28 6.71 -8.85 3.65
C GLN A 28 7.51 -9.21 2.38
N PRO A 29 6.96 -8.96 1.17
CA PRO A 29 7.70 -9.13 -0.09
C PRO A 29 8.80 -8.08 -0.28
N LEU A 30 9.72 -8.35 -1.20
CA LEU A 30 10.76 -7.38 -1.61
C LEU A 30 10.27 -6.31 -2.59
N ALA A 31 9.09 -6.52 -3.20
CA ALA A 31 8.56 -5.60 -4.20
C ALA A 31 7.95 -4.34 -3.56
N SER A 32 8.13 -3.19 -4.21
CA SER A 32 7.42 -1.95 -3.88
C SER A 32 6.24 -1.70 -4.81
N ASN A 33 5.24 -0.98 -4.32
CA ASN A 33 4.06 -0.55 -5.09
C ASN A 33 4.09 0.95 -5.40
N LEU A 34 4.52 1.79 -4.46
CA LEU A 34 4.63 3.24 -4.61
C LEU A 34 6.02 3.66 -4.21
N ASN A 35 6.66 4.54 -4.98
CA ASN A 35 7.98 5.07 -4.70
C ASN A 35 7.93 6.59 -4.85
N TRP A 36 8.62 7.33 -4.00
CA TRP A 36 8.62 8.79 -4.02
C TRP A 36 9.95 9.38 -3.55
N LEU A 37 10.18 10.64 -3.89
CA LEU A 37 11.18 11.50 -3.27
C LEU A 37 10.56 12.30 -2.11
N THR A 38 11.40 12.78 -1.20
CA THR A 38 10.98 13.59 -0.04
C THR A 38 10.07 14.76 -0.45
N GLY A 39 8.98 14.96 0.29
CA GLY A 39 8.01 16.04 0.07
C GLY A 39 7.01 15.80 -1.07
N GLN A 40 7.16 14.71 -1.84
CA GLN A 40 6.20 14.40 -2.90
C GLN A 40 4.92 13.80 -2.35
N THR A 41 3.82 14.12 -3.04
CA THR A 41 2.54 13.41 -2.94
C THR A 41 2.37 12.61 -4.22
N VAL A 42 2.25 11.29 -4.11
CA VAL A 42 2.10 10.39 -5.26
C VAL A 42 1.01 9.37 -4.99
N SER A 43 0.32 8.93 -6.03
CA SER A 43 -0.69 7.87 -5.96
C SER A 43 -0.37 6.72 -6.90
N ASN A 44 -0.89 5.54 -6.58
CA ASN A 44 -0.90 4.40 -7.48
C ASN A 44 -2.12 3.51 -7.20
N LEU A 45 -2.69 2.94 -8.27
CA LEU A 45 -3.76 1.95 -8.18
C LEU A 45 -3.13 0.56 -7.95
N VAL A 46 -3.49 -0.08 -6.84
CA VAL A 46 -2.92 -1.35 -6.38
C VAL A 46 -4.02 -2.40 -6.25
N VAL A 47 -3.79 -3.58 -6.82
CA VAL A 47 -4.56 -4.78 -6.50
C VAL A 47 -3.78 -5.61 -5.50
N VAL A 48 -4.38 -5.92 -4.35
CA VAL A 48 -3.72 -6.66 -3.28
C VAL A 48 -4.64 -7.78 -2.75
N PRO A 49 -4.17 -9.03 -2.66
CA PRO A 49 -4.93 -10.10 -2.03
C PRO A 49 -5.19 -9.82 -0.55
N LEU A 50 -6.34 -10.26 -0.06
CA LEU A 50 -6.65 -10.19 1.37
C LEU A 50 -6.02 -11.38 2.09
N GLY A 51 -5.38 -11.10 3.23
CA GLY A 51 -4.76 -12.11 4.08
C GLY A 51 -5.63 -12.49 5.27
N THR A 52 -4.99 -12.90 6.36
CA THR A 52 -5.64 -13.29 7.61
C THR A 52 -6.61 -12.20 8.08
N GLY A 53 -7.86 -12.58 8.37
CA GLY A 53 -8.89 -11.65 8.84
C GLY A 53 -9.44 -10.70 7.77
N GLY A 54 -9.15 -10.94 6.48
CA GLY A 54 -9.58 -10.04 5.42
C GLY A 54 -8.77 -8.73 5.37
N ALA A 55 -7.55 -8.75 5.91
CA ALA A 55 -6.72 -7.56 6.08
C ALA A 55 -5.49 -7.55 5.14
N ILE A 56 -4.91 -6.36 5.00
CA ILE A 56 -3.63 -6.12 4.32
C ILE A 56 -2.66 -5.44 5.30
N ASN A 57 -1.38 -5.55 4.99
CA ASN A 57 -0.32 -4.77 5.61
C ASN A 57 0.19 -3.72 4.61
N ILE A 58 0.55 -2.55 5.13
CA ILE A 58 1.23 -1.49 4.39
C ILE A 58 2.54 -1.19 5.12
N TYR A 59 3.66 -1.49 4.47
CA TYR A 59 4.99 -1.20 4.99
C TYR A 59 5.54 0.07 4.35
N ASN A 60 6.12 0.96 5.16
CA ASN A 60 6.91 2.11 4.71
C ASN A 60 8.39 1.88 5.05
N TYR A 61 9.28 1.99 4.05
CA TYR A 61 10.70 1.67 4.22
C TYR A 61 11.47 2.64 5.10
N LEU A 62 11.31 3.95 4.86
CA LEU A 62 12.06 4.99 5.54
C LEU A 62 11.20 6.23 5.82
N GLY A 63 11.54 6.95 6.89
CA GLY A 63 10.85 8.16 7.30
C GLY A 63 9.39 7.91 7.67
N SER A 64 8.58 8.93 7.47
CA SER A 64 7.15 8.94 7.74
C SER A 64 6.38 9.55 6.58
N THR A 65 5.13 9.12 6.43
CA THR A 65 4.20 9.59 5.42
C THR A 65 2.78 9.39 5.94
N ALA A 66 1.86 10.26 5.53
CA ALA A 66 0.44 10.00 5.66
C ALA A 66 -0.01 9.13 4.47
N VAL A 67 -0.75 8.06 4.75
CA VAL A 67 -1.28 7.16 3.73
C VAL A 67 -2.78 7.33 3.67
N VAL A 68 -3.29 7.69 2.50
CA VAL A 68 -4.73 7.71 2.17
C VAL A 68 -5.00 6.47 1.33
N VAL A 69 -6.08 5.75 1.67
CA VAL A 69 -6.47 4.51 1.00
C VAL A 69 -7.94 4.62 0.62
N ASP A 70 -8.21 4.62 -0.68
CA ASP A 70 -9.56 4.62 -1.24
C ASP A 70 -9.86 3.23 -1.82
N LEU A 71 -10.99 2.64 -1.44
CA LEU A 71 -11.45 1.35 -1.95
C LEU A 71 -12.21 1.55 -3.26
N GLU A 72 -11.64 1.07 -4.36
CA GLU A 72 -12.22 1.21 -5.71
C GLU A 72 -13.04 -0.02 -6.12
N GLY A 73 -12.78 -1.17 -5.48
CA GLY A 73 -13.49 -2.41 -5.75
C GLY A 73 -12.88 -3.61 -5.07
N TYR A 74 -13.48 -4.78 -5.27
CA TYR A 74 -12.99 -6.03 -4.72
C TYR A 74 -13.29 -7.22 -5.63
N TYR A 75 -12.45 -8.24 -5.54
CA TYR A 75 -12.66 -9.53 -6.18
C TYR A 75 -13.39 -10.47 -5.20
N THR A 76 -14.36 -11.22 -5.71
CA THR A 76 -15.16 -12.17 -4.90
C THR A 76 -14.58 -13.58 -4.88
N SER A 77 -13.84 -13.96 -5.91
CA SER A 77 -13.24 -15.28 -6.14
C SER A 77 -11.89 -15.09 -6.80
#